data_AF-A0A1G1CBE3-F1
#
_entry.id   AF-A0A1G1CBE3-F1
#
_cell.length_a   1.000
_cell.length_b   1.000
_cell.length_c   1.000
_cell.angle_alpha   90.00
_cell.angle_beta   90.00
_cell.angle_gamma   90.00
#
_symmetry.space_group_name_H-M   'P 1'
#
loop_
_entity.id
_entity.type
_entity.pdbx_description
1 polymer ?
#
loop_
_entity_poly.entity_id
_entity_poly.type
_entity_poly.pdbx_seq_one_letter_code
_entity_poly.pdbx_strand_id
1 'polypeptide(L)'
;MPPRPIKTEADYEAALARVDKLMSARPGTPEGDGLVLWVHLVEDYEKRHYPIPLPDAEGTIRYRNDMRRTGRRRRATNQWRK
;
A
#
# COMPACT_ATOMS: atom_id res chain seq x y z
N MET A 1 -9.02 -24.08 2.28
CA MET A 1 -8.44 -23.81 3.62
C MET A 1 -9.11 -22.58 4.19
N PRO A 2 -9.67 -22.67 5.41
CA PRO A 2 -10.30 -21.52 6.07
C PRO A 2 -9.25 -20.49 6.55
N PRO A 3 -9.61 -19.20 6.61
CA PRO A 3 -8.75 -18.15 7.17
C PRO A 3 -8.43 -18.43 8.64
N ARG A 4 -7.17 -18.21 9.02
CA ARG A 4 -6.67 -18.48 10.38
C ARG A 4 -5.71 -17.37 10.84
N PRO A 5 -5.59 -17.12 12.16
CA PRO A 5 -4.68 -16.10 12.68
C PRO A 5 -3.23 -16.30 12.22
N ILE A 6 -2.62 -15.22 11.72
CA ILE A 6 -1.21 -15.19 11.31
C ILE A 6 -0.37 -14.83 12.54
N LYS A 7 0.55 -15.72 12.94
CA LYS A 7 1.41 -15.52 14.12
C LYS A 7 2.89 -15.57 13.82
N THR A 8 3.25 -16.14 12.67
CA THR A 8 4.62 -16.36 12.25
C THR A 8 4.82 -15.84 10.83
N GLU A 9 6.07 -15.59 10.45
CA GLU A 9 6.41 -15.16 9.09
C GLU A 9 6.03 -16.22 8.04
N ALA A 10 6.16 -17.51 8.37
CA ALA A 10 5.70 -18.60 7.50
C ALA A 10 4.17 -18.57 7.28
N ASP A 11 3.39 -18.22 8.31
CA ASP A 11 1.95 -18.03 8.16
C ASP A 11 1.62 -16.83 7.27
N TYR A 12 2.43 -15.78 7.38
CA TYR A 12 2.28 -14.56 6.59
C TYR A 12 2.55 -14.85 5.10
N GLU A 13 3.65 -15.54 4.76
CA GLU A 13 3.94 -15.96 3.38
C GLU A 13 2.85 -16.89 2.82
N ALA A 14 2.37 -17.84 3.62
CA ALA A 14 1.29 -18.73 3.21
C ALA A 14 -0.03 -17.97 2.98
N ALA A 15 -0.32 -16.96 3.81
CA ALA A 15 -1.48 -16.09 3.64
C ALA A 15 -1.36 -15.25 2.36
N LEU A 16 -0.19 -14.67 2.08
CA LEU A 16 0.06 -13.93 0.83
C LEU A 16 -0.14 -14.80 -0.41
N ALA A 17 0.42 -16.02 -0.42
CA ALA A 17 0.22 -16.96 -1.50
C ALA A 17 -1.25 -17.36 -1.68
N ARG A 18 -2.04 -17.35 -0.59
CA ARG A 18 -3.48 -17.62 -0.67
C ARG A 18 -4.26 -16.45 -1.21
N VAL A 19 -3.93 -15.23 -0.78
CA VAL A 19 -4.49 -13.98 -1.30
C VAL A 19 -4.27 -13.89 -2.81
N ASP A 20 -3.05 -14.13 -3.28
CA ASP A 20 -2.71 -14.08 -4.71
C ASP A 20 -3.55 -15.05 -5.55
N LYS A 21 -3.72 -16.29 -5.07
CA LYS A 21 -4.61 -17.29 -5.71
C LYS A 21 -6.08 -16.88 -5.70
N LEU A 22 -6.50 -16.06 -4.74
CA LEU A 22 -7.89 -15.62 -4.58
C LEU A 22 -8.14 -14.25 -5.23
N MET A 23 -7.13 -13.54 -5.73
CA MET A 23 -7.30 -12.22 -6.39
C MET A 23 -8.22 -12.28 -7.62
N SER A 24 -8.33 -13.43 -8.26
CA SER A 24 -9.24 -13.65 -9.40
C SER A 24 -10.65 -14.10 -8.99
N ALA A 25 -10.92 -14.24 -7.69
CA ALA A 25 -12.23 -14.65 -7.19
C ALA A 25 -13.28 -13.56 -7.42
N ARG A 26 -14.52 -13.98 -7.73
CA ARG A 26 -15.62 -13.04 -7.94
C ARG A 26 -16.17 -12.54 -6.60
N PRO A 27 -16.55 -11.27 -6.49
CA PRO A 27 -17.27 -10.75 -5.32
C PRO A 27 -18.56 -11.54 -5.06
N GLY A 28 -18.90 -11.78 -3.78
CA GLY A 28 -20.10 -12.52 -3.39
C GLY A 28 -20.01 -14.04 -3.59
N THR A 29 -18.81 -14.57 -3.81
CA THR A 29 -18.53 -16.01 -3.75
C THR A 29 -17.83 -16.37 -2.44
N PRO A 30 -17.92 -17.63 -1.96
CA PRO A 30 -17.17 -18.07 -0.78
C PRO A 30 -15.67 -17.79 -0.87
N GLU A 31 -15.10 -17.85 -2.07
CA GLU A 31 -13.71 -17.49 -2.35
C GLU A 31 -13.44 -16.00 -2.17
N GLY A 32 -14.36 -15.14 -2.64
CA GLY A 32 -14.30 -13.69 -2.47
C GLY A 32 -14.45 -13.26 -1.01
N ASP A 33 -15.39 -13.86 -0.28
CA ASP A 33 -15.55 -13.61 1.17
C ASP A 33 -14.32 -14.09 1.95
N GLY A 34 -13.74 -15.23 1.53
CA GLY A 34 -12.47 -15.72 2.05
C GLY A 34 -11.30 -14.77 1.79
N LEU A 35 -11.23 -14.16 0.60
CA LEU A 35 -10.20 -13.18 0.24
C LEU A 35 -10.24 -11.98 1.20
N VAL A 36 -11.43 -11.43 1.48
CA VAL A 36 -11.60 -10.29 2.38
C VAL A 36 -11.03 -10.59 3.77
N LEU A 37 -11.31 -11.78 4.30
CA LEU A 37 -10.80 -12.21 5.60
C LEU A 37 -9.29 -12.40 5.61
N TRP A 38 -8.73 -13.01 4.56
CA TRP A 38 -7.28 -13.18 4.44
C TRP A 38 -6.54 -11.84 4.38
N VAL A 39 -7.05 -10.89 3.59
CA VAL A 39 -6.48 -9.53 3.50
C VAL A 39 -6.50 -8.85 4.87
N HIS A 40 -7.61 -8.93 5.61
CA HIS A 40 -7.69 -8.36 6.96
C HIS A 40 -6.65 -8.93 7.94
N LEU A 41 -6.40 -10.24 7.87
CA LEU A 41 -5.42 -10.91 8.73
C LEU A 41 -3.99 -10.51 8.38
N VAL A 42 -3.68 -10.38 7.09
CA VAL A 42 -2.39 -9.88 6.60
C VAL A 42 -2.16 -8.45 7.09
N GLU A 43 -3.14 -7.57 6.95
CA GLU A 43 -3.05 -6.19 7.44
C GLU A 43 -2.84 -6.10 8.97
N ASP A 44 -3.56 -6.90 9.76
CA ASP A 44 -3.37 -6.93 11.22
C ASP A 44 -1.97 -7.43 11.60
N TYR A 45 -1.45 -8.42 10.88
CA TYR A 45 -0.08 -8.89 11.09
C TYR A 45 0.96 -7.81 10.74
N GLU A 46 0.80 -7.14 9.59
CA GLU A 46 1.70 -6.07 9.14
C GLU A 46 1.68 -4.86 10.08
N LYS A 47 0.51 -4.44 10.57
CA LYS A 47 0.41 -3.36 11.56
C LYS A 47 1.22 -3.64 12.83
N ARG A 48 1.35 -4.91 13.21
CA ARG A 48 2.09 -5.33 14.42
C ARG A 48 3.59 -5.51 14.16
N HIS A 49 3.96 -6.05 12.99
CA HIS A 49 5.35 -6.41 12.69
C HIS A 49 6.10 -5.35 11.88
N TYR A 50 5.39 -4.59 11.04
CA TYR A 50 5.89 -3.56 10.15
C TYR A 50 5.17 -2.23 10.42
N PRO A 51 5.29 -1.66 11.64
CA PRO A 51 4.68 -0.37 11.94
C PRO A 51 5.26 0.69 11.00
N ILE A 52 4.39 1.39 10.27
CA ILE A 52 4.80 2.55 9.46
C ILE A 52 5.30 3.60 10.46
N PRO A 53 6.61 3.92 10.49
CA PRO A 53 7.08 4.98 11.35
C PRO A 53 6.38 6.26 10.90
N LEU A 54 5.78 6.97 11.85
CA LEU A 54 5.31 8.33 11.59
C LEU A 54 6.48 9.08 10.95
N PRO A 55 6.26 9.79 9.83
CA PRO A 55 7.32 10.61 9.29
C PRO A 55 7.75 11.55 10.41
N ASP A 56 9.05 11.55 10.72
CA ASP A 56 9.58 12.54 11.64
C ASP A 56 9.14 13.94 11.14
N ALA A 57 8.92 14.86 12.08
CA ALA A 57 8.44 16.19 11.75
C ALA A 57 9.34 16.87 10.69
N GLU A 58 10.62 16.50 10.63
CA GLU A 58 11.57 16.95 9.62
C GLU A 58 11.34 16.38 8.22
N GLY A 59 11.07 15.08 8.10
CA GLY A 59 10.84 14.37 6.84
C GLY A 59 9.55 14.81 6.15
N THR A 60 8.51 15.11 6.93
CA THR A 60 7.25 15.69 6.41
C THR A 60 7.49 17.06 5.76
N ILE A 61 8.33 17.90 6.36
CA ILE A 61 8.69 19.22 5.83
C ILE A 61 9.53 19.09 4.54
N ARG A 62 10.49 18.15 4.51
CA ARG A 62 11.31 17.87 3.31
C ARG A 62 10.46 17.41 2.13
N TYR A 63 9.54 16.47 2.34
CA TYR A 63 8.62 15.99 1.30
C TYR A 63 7.73 17.12 0.74
N ARG A 64 7.17 17.97 1.61
CA ARG A 64 6.34 19.11 1.20
C ARG A 64 7.14 20.14 0.38
N ASN A 65 8.41 20.36 0.73
CA ASN A 65 9.28 21.29 0.00
C ASN A 65 9.70 20.76 -1.38
N ASP A 66 9.98 19.46 -1.52
CA ASP A 66 10.35 18.88 -2.82
C ASP A 66 9.15 18.85 -3.79
N MET A 67 7.95 18.50 -3.29
CA MET A 67 6.70 18.59 -4.07
C MET A 67 6.42 20.03 -4.58
N ARG A 68 6.74 21.05 -3.78
CA ARG A 68 6.59 22.45 -4.20
C ARG A 68 7.62 22.88 -5.24
N ARG A 69 8.80 22.27 -5.25
CA ARG A 69 9.91 22.60 -6.15
C ARG A 69 9.74 21.99 -7.54
N THR A 70 9.15 20.80 -7.63
CA THR A 70 8.91 20.09 -8.91
C THR A 70 7.76 20.68 -9.73
N GLY A 71 6.88 21.49 -9.12
CA GLY A 71 5.78 22.20 -9.80
C GLY A 71 6.18 23.45 -10.62
N ARG A 72 7.46 23.87 -10.62
CA ARG A 72 7.95 24.98 -11.47
C ARG A 72 8.82 24.45 -12.61
N ARG A 73 8.19 23.89 -13.64
CA ARG A 73 8.78 23.88 -14.99
C ARG A 73 7.73 24.34 -16.00
N ARG A 74 8.16 25.35 -16.78
CA ARG A 74 7.61 25.91 -18.02
C ARG A 74 6.71 27.15 -17.86
N ARG A 75 7.34 28.32 -18.04
CA ARG A 75 7.02 29.24 -19.15
C ARG A 75 8.27 30.08 -19.48
N ALA A 76 9.12 29.51 -20.33
CA ALA A 76 10.06 30.27 -21.14
C ALA A 76 9.71 29.96 -22.60
N THR A 77 8.80 30.75 -23.17
CA THR A 77 8.55 30.74 -24.62
C THR A 77 8.41 32.18 -25.06
N ASN A 78 9.53 32.67 -25.59
CA ASN A 78 9.68 33.60 -26.71
C ASN A 78 8.41 34.31 -27.22
N GLN A 79 8.20 35.57 -26.81
CA GLN A 79 7.18 36.46 -27.37
C GLN A 79 7.66 37.92 -27.39
N TRP A 80 8.82 38.21 -27.99
CA TRP A 80 9.15 39.56 -28.44
C TRP A 80 9.83 39.49 -29.80
N ARG A 81 8.96 39.35 -30.80
CA ARG A 81 9.29 39.56 -32.21
C ARG A 81 8.35 40.67 -32.69
N LYS A 82 8.77 41.91 -32.52
CA LYS A 82 8.59 43.07 -33.40
C LYS A 82 9.26 44.28 -32.77
#